data_AF-A0A0B1YBF4-F1
#
_entry.id   AF-A0A0B1YBF4-F1
#
_cell.length_a   1.000
_cell.length_b   1.000
_cell.length_c   1.000
_cell.angle_alpha   90.00
_cell.angle_beta   90.00
_cell.angle_gamma   90.00
#
_symmetry.space_group_name_H-M   'P 1'
#
loop_
_entity.id
_entity.type
_entity.pdbx_description
1 polymer ?
#
loop_
_entity_poly.entity_id
_entity_poly.type
_entity_poly.pdbx_seq_one_letter_code
_entity_poly.pdbx_strand_id
1 'polypeptide(L)'
;MQTIYTNEHLRRALYSIYTAQFHAIRSYPEGFTKADATRMLTSLMGARPWSWRVVGVTRAALDLFAANDFKRPPHQLQRGHKQDRSSTAQALYLDIAEPMTLVQFFEFFLDRDMTVIMTNEENKHRPDGAFPDYLSIDPMLGLFPSGTLVGWQHRKQEIKFLRELHAAQSPR
;
A
#
# COMPACT_ATOMS: atom_id res chain seq x y z
N MET A 1 5.46 12.66 -14.79
CA MET A 1 4.19 12.40 -14.09
C MET A 1 4.36 12.88 -12.67
N GLN A 2 3.60 13.87 -12.20
CA GLN A 2 3.69 14.34 -10.81
C GLN A 2 3.18 13.23 -9.88
N THR A 3 4.04 12.72 -9.01
CA THR A 3 3.73 11.63 -8.07
C THR A 3 3.48 12.18 -6.68
N ILE A 4 2.99 11.34 -5.75
CA ILE A 4 2.86 11.70 -4.34
C ILE A 4 4.21 12.09 -3.69
N TYR A 5 5.33 11.78 -4.33
CA TYR A 5 6.68 12.11 -3.84
C TYR A 5 7.15 13.52 -4.27
N THR A 6 6.66 14.02 -5.40
CA THR A 6 7.19 15.22 -6.06
C THR A 6 6.17 16.35 -6.14
N ASN A 7 4.89 16.07 -5.92
CA ASN A 7 3.83 17.06 -6.00
C ASN A 7 3.55 17.72 -4.65
N GLU A 8 4.21 18.84 -4.38
CA GLU A 8 4.02 19.59 -3.13
C GLU A 8 2.60 20.13 -2.97
N HIS A 9 1.97 20.59 -4.05
CA HIS A 9 0.62 21.14 -4.00
C HIS A 9 -0.40 20.08 -3.59
N LEU A 10 -0.32 18.89 -4.21
CA LEU A 10 -1.12 17.73 -3.82
C LEU A 10 -0.89 17.35 -2.37
N ARG A 11 0.39 17.31 -1.93
CA ARG A 11 0.73 16.97 -0.54
C ARG A 11 0.09 17.94 0.45
N ARG A 12 0.17 19.25 0.19
CA ARG A 12 -0.47 20.28 1.03
C ARG A 12 -1.99 20.13 1.09
N ALA A 13 -2.64 19.87 -0.04
CA ALA A 13 -4.09 19.69 -0.11
C ALA A 13 -4.57 18.43 0.64
N LEU A 14 -3.86 17.31 0.51
CA LEU A 14 -4.18 16.08 1.26
C LEU A 14 -3.92 16.28 2.75
N TYR A 15 -2.82 16.95 3.09
CA TYR A 15 -2.46 17.23 4.48
C TYR A 15 -3.50 18.11 5.18
N SER A 16 -4.04 19.14 4.52
CA SER A 16 -5.09 19.97 5.11
C SER A 16 -6.38 19.18 5.41
N ILE A 17 -6.68 18.16 4.62
CA ILE A 17 -7.82 17.26 4.90
C ILE A 17 -7.50 16.35 6.08
N TYR A 18 -6.29 15.79 6.15
CA TYR A 18 -5.83 15.01 7.30
C TYR A 18 -5.94 15.81 8.60
N THR A 19 -5.45 17.06 8.64
CA THR A 19 -5.53 17.91 9.84
C THR A 19 -6.97 18.21 10.23
N ALA A 20 -7.85 18.47 9.25
CA ALA A 20 -9.27 18.69 9.53
C ALA A 20 -9.95 17.43 10.10
N GLN A 21 -9.65 16.24 9.55
CA GLN A 21 -10.13 14.96 10.07
C GLN A 21 -9.61 14.72 11.49
N PHE A 22 -8.32 14.99 11.74
CA PHE A 22 -7.70 14.87 13.06
C PHE A 22 -8.43 15.73 14.09
N HIS A 23 -8.60 17.03 13.82
CA HIS A 23 -9.28 17.93 14.74
C HIS A 23 -10.73 17.51 14.97
N ALA A 24 -11.47 17.10 13.95
CA ALA A 24 -12.85 16.62 14.10
C ALA A 24 -12.94 15.38 15.03
N ILE A 25 -12.07 14.39 14.84
CA ILE A 25 -12.01 13.18 15.68
C ILE A 25 -11.65 13.55 17.12
N ARG A 26 -10.67 14.45 17.33
CA ARG A 26 -10.22 14.87 18.67
C ARG A 26 -11.25 15.72 19.40
N SER A 27 -12.01 16.54 18.69
CA SER A 27 -13.04 17.40 19.28
C SER A 27 -14.31 16.65 19.66
N TYR A 28 -14.55 15.47 19.10
CA TYR A 28 -15.72 14.65 19.44
C TYR A 28 -15.40 13.14 19.45
N PRO A 29 -14.61 12.68 20.43
CA PRO A 29 -14.13 11.29 20.47
C PRO A 29 -15.25 10.26 20.65
N GLU A 30 -16.40 10.65 21.22
CA GLU A 30 -17.58 9.77 21.32
C GLU A 30 -18.27 9.53 19.98
N GLY A 31 -18.12 10.45 19.02
CA GLY A 31 -18.77 10.38 17.72
C GLY A 31 -17.93 9.75 16.60
N PHE A 32 -16.64 9.51 16.84
CA PHE A 32 -15.73 8.96 15.85
C PHE A 32 -15.02 7.71 16.37
N THR A 33 -15.28 6.60 15.70
CA THR A 33 -14.62 5.32 16.03
C THR A 33 -13.32 5.14 15.25
N LYS A 34 -12.50 4.17 15.66
CA LYS A 34 -11.37 3.68 14.86
C LYS A 34 -11.79 3.28 13.44
N ALA A 35 -12.98 2.71 13.28
CA ALA A 35 -13.50 2.32 11.97
C ALA A 35 -13.79 3.55 11.09
N ASP A 36 -14.33 4.62 11.67
CA ASP A 36 -14.54 5.89 10.96
C ASP A 36 -13.22 6.52 10.54
N ALA A 37 -12.25 6.58 11.44
CA ALA A 37 -10.89 7.04 11.15
C ALA A 37 -10.25 6.24 10.00
N THR A 38 -10.40 4.91 10.03
CA THR A 38 -9.90 4.01 8.98
C THR A 38 -10.57 4.29 7.63
N ARG A 39 -11.89 4.48 7.61
CA ARG A 39 -12.66 4.77 6.39
C ARG A 39 -12.31 6.13 5.79
N MET A 40 -12.15 7.14 6.64
CA MET A 40 -11.70 8.48 6.23
C MET A 40 -10.30 8.44 5.62
N LEU A 41 -9.34 7.77 6.29
CA LEU A 41 -7.98 7.60 5.78
C LEU A 41 -7.95 6.84 4.45
N THR A 42 -8.73 5.77 4.34
CA THR A 42 -8.81 4.95 3.12
C THR A 42 -9.39 5.75 1.96
N SER A 43 -10.41 6.58 2.22
CA SER A 43 -11.01 7.43 1.19
C SER A 43 -10.05 8.52 0.71
N LEU A 44 -9.29 9.12 1.64
CA LEU A 44 -8.34 10.18 1.34
C LEU A 44 -7.10 9.65 0.61
N MET A 45 -6.52 8.57 1.12
CA MET A 45 -5.17 8.10 0.79
C MET A 45 -5.10 6.71 0.17
N GLY A 46 -6.18 5.93 0.15
CA GLY A 46 -6.22 4.53 -0.31
C GLY A 46 -6.79 4.34 -1.72
N ALA A 47 -7.53 5.31 -2.26
CA ALA A 47 -8.15 5.25 -3.58
C ALA A 47 -7.42 6.11 -4.62
N ARG A 48 -6.09 6.21 -4.53
CA ARG A 48 -5.26 6.98 -5.46
C ARG A 48 -4.36 6.05 -6.28
N PRO A 49 -3.94 6.44 -7.50
CA PRO A 49 -3.06 5.59 -8.32
C PRO A 49 -1.75 5.18 -7.64
N TRP A 50 -1.26 6.00 -6.71
CA TRP A 50 -0.03 5.79 -5.94
C TRP A 50 -0.24 5.09 -4.58
N SER A 51 -1.50 4.78 -4.21
CA SER A 51 -1.82 4.07 -2.97
C SER A 51 -1.48 2.59 -3.06
N TRP A 52 -1.37 1.93 -1.90
CA TRP A 52 -1.08 0.50 -1.77
C TRP A 52 0.22 0.17 -2.50
N ARG A 53 1.29 0.84 -2.08
CA ARG A 53 2.58 0.86 -2.77
C ARG A 53 3.16 -0.54 -2.81
N VAL A 54 3.36 -1.08 -4.01
CA VAL A 54 3.99 -2.39 -4.16
C VAL A 54 5.50 -2.22 -4.01
N VAL A 55 6.06 -2.75 -2.92
CA VAL A 55 7.50 -2.74 -2.63
C VAL A 55 8.17 -4.09 -2.87
N GLY A 56 7.37 -5.11 -3.24
CA GLY A 56 7.89 -6.43 -3.47
C GLY A 56 6.89 -7.43 -4.01
N VAL A 57 7.42 -8.60 -4.37
CA VAL A 57 6.64 -9.79 -4.76
C VAL A 57 7.24 -11.02 -4.06
N THR A 58 6.41 -11.88 -3.49
CA THR A 58 6.90 -13.14 -2.89
C THR A 58 7.34 -14.12 -3.98
N ARG A 59 8.17 -15.10 -3.61
CA ARG A 59 8.60 -16.16 -4.55
C ARG A 59 7.38 -16.91 -5.11
N ALA A 60 6.47 -17.34 -4.23
CA ALA A 60 5.28 -18.08 -4.63
C ALA A 60 4.39 -17.29 -5.60
N ALA A 61 4.23 -15.97 -5.38
CA ALA A 61 3.50 -15.13 -6.31
C ALA A 61 4.21 -14.98 -7.66
N LEU A 62 5.55 -14.85 -7.65
CA LEU A 62 6.34 -14.75 -8.88
C LEU A 62 6.27 -16.04 -9.70
N ASP A 63 6.34 -17.21 -9.06
CA ASP A 63 6.22 -18.51 -9.71
C ASP A 63 4.80 -18.68 -10.30
N LEU A 64 3.78 -18.22 -9.57
CA LEU A 64 2.41 -18.23 -10.07
C LEU A 64 2.23 -17.31 -11.29
N PHE A 65 2.87 -16.13 -11.30
CA PHE A 65 2.92 -15.30 -12.49
C PHE A 65 3.59 -16.04 -13.65
N ALA A 66 4.74 -16.70 -13.43
CA ALA A 66 5.44 -17.44 -14.47
C ALA A 66 4.58 -18.56 -15.08
N ALA A 67 3.85 -19.30 -14.24
CA ALA A 67 2.89 -20.33 -14.69
C ALA A 67 1.71 -19.78 -15.51
N ASN A 68 1.46 -18.46 -15.49
CA ASN A 68 0.36 -17.79 -16.18
C ASN A 68 0.87 -16.81 -17.26
N ASP A 69 2.02 -17.08 -17.88
CA ASP A 69 2.66 -16.20 -18.89
C ASP A 69 2.91 -14.77 -18.38
N PHE A 70 3.10 -14.62 -17.07
CA PHE A 70 3.21 -13.37 -16.34
C PHE A 70 1.97 -12.47 -16.39
N LYS A 71 0.83 -12.98 -16.89
CA LYS A 71 -0.47 -12.32 -16.77
C LYS A 71 -0.99 -12.48 -15.35
N ARG A 72 -1.86 -11.56 -14.92
CA ARG A 72 -2.46 -11.61 -13.58
C ARG A 72 -3.43 -12.78 -13.47
N PRO A 73 -3.15 -13.81 -12.64
CA PRO A 73 -4.12 -14.87 -12.36
C PRO A 73 -5.31 -14.28 -11.58
N PRO A 74 -6.56 -14.54 -12.01
CA PRO A 74 -7.73 -14.01 -11.33
C PRO A 74 -7.88 -14.69 -9.95
N HIS A 75 -8.20 -13.90 -8.93
CA HIS A 75 -8.55 -14.37 -7.58
C HIS A 75 -7.51 -15.25 -6.86
N GLN A 76 -6.24 -15.22 -7.25
CA GLN A 76 -5.18 -16.00 -6.59
C GLN A 76 -4.10 -15.15 -5.90
N LEU A 77 -3.97 -13.90 -6.32
CA LEU A 77 -2.96 -12.96 -5.81
C LEU A 77 -3.61 -11.73 -5.17
N GLN A 78 -2.93 -11.18 -4.18
CA GLN A 78 -3.32 -9.94 -3.53
C GLN A 78 -2.13 -9.08 -3.13
N ARG A 79 -2.41 -7.81 -2.85
CA ARG A 79 -1.46 -6.89 -2.21
C ARG A 79 -1.63 -7.00 -0.71
N GLY A 80 -0.75 -7.78 -0.07
CA GLY A 80 -0.73 -7.90 1.39
C GLY A 80 -0.02 -6.71 2.01
N HIS A 81 -0.71 -6.00 2.91
CA HIS A 81 -0.08 -4.93 3.70
C HIS A 81 0.84 -5.50 4.77
N LYS A 82 2.02 -4.89 4.92
CA LYS A 82 2.92 -5.16 6.05
C LYS A 82 2.34 -4.60 7.34
N GLN A 83 1.77 -3.39 7.29
CA GLN A 83 1.01 -2.76 8.36
C GLN A 83 -0.41 -2.51 7.88
N ASP A 84 -1.40 -3.00 8.62
CA ASP A 84 -2.79 -2.84 8.24
C ASP A 84 -3.23 -1.36 8.30
N ARG A 85 -4.24 -1.03 7.50
CA ARG A 85 -4.76 0.34 7.41
C ARG A 85 -5.39 0.81 8.73
N SER A 86 -5.96 -0.10 9.52
CA SER A 86 -6.65 0.23 10.76
C SER A 86 -5.66 0.63 11.85
N SER A 87 -4.53 -0.07 12.00
CA SER A 87 -3.45 0.34 12.90
C SER A 87 -2.80 1.65 12.46
N THR A 88 -2.69 1.89 11.15
CA THR A 88 -2.22 3.18 10.64
C THR A 88 -3.15 4.34 11.01
N ALA A 89 -4.47 4.15 10.90
CA ALA A 89 -5.45 5.15 11.31
C ALA A 89 -5.43 5.39 12.84
N GLN A 90 -5.31 4.33 13.63
CA GLN A 90 -5.15 4.43 15.08
C GLN A 90 -3.97 5.35 15.45
N ALA A 91 -2.80 5.08 14.90
CA ALA A 91 -1.60 5.86 15.17
C ALA A 91 -1.71 7.33 14.73
N LEU A 92 -2.37 7.59 13.59
CA LEU A 92 -2.48 8.94 13.02
C LEU A 92 -3.53 9.84 13.70
N TYR A 93 -4.59 9.25 14.27
CA TYR A 93 -5.75 10.00 14.75
C TYR A 93 -6.05 9.84 16.23
N LEU A 94 -5.64 8.72 16.85
CA LEU A 94 -6.12 8.33 18.17
C LEU A 94 -4.99 8.21 19.20
N ASP A 95 -3.79 7.78 18.79
CA ASP A 95 -2.66 7.57 19.72
C ASP A 95 -1.82 8.83 19.98
N ILE A 96 -1.97 9.87 19.17
CA ILE A 96 -1.19 11.11 19.26
C ILE A 96 -2.06 12.29 19.72
N ALA A 97 -1.45 13.22 20.47
CA ALA A 97 -2.14 14.40 21.00
C ALA A 97 -2.34 15.50 19.95
N GLU A 98 -1.37 15.65 19.05
CA GLU A 98 -1.31 16.68 18.01
C GLU A 98 -1.13 16.04 16.63
N PRO A 99 -1.62 16.65 15.55
CA PRO A 99 -1.43 16.11 14.21
C PRO A 99 0.05 16.11 13.85
N MET A 100 0.49 15.07 13.15
CA MET A 100 1.85 15.04 12.59
C MET A 100 2.07 16.26 11.68
N THR A 101 3.30 16.76 11.60
CA THR A 101 3.65 17.78 10.59
C THR A 101 3.47 17.22 9.17
N LEU A 102 3.40 18.09 8.16
CA LEU A 102 3.26 17.67 6.76
C LEU A 102 4.29 16.61 6.36
N VAL A 103 5.56 16.82 6.72
CA VAL A 103 6.65 15.88 6.38
C VAL A 103 6.45 14.55 7.09
N GLN A 104 6.25 14.57 8.41
CA GLN A 104 6.02 13.37 9.22
C GLN A 104 4.81 12.57 8.77
N PHE A 105 3.71 13.24 8.42
CA PHE A 105 2.50 12.56 7.93
C PHE A 105 2.79 11.74 6.67
N PHE A 106 3.48 12.32 5.68
CA PHE A 106 3.79 11.60 4.45
C PHE A 106 4.82 10.51 4.65
N GLU A 107 5.87 10.74 5.44
CA GLU A 107 6.85 9.71 5.76
C GLU A 107 6.19 8.53 6.46
N PHE A 108 5.42 8.80 7.52
CA PHE A 108 4.71 7.79 8.30
C PHE A 108 3.67 7.04 7.47
N PHE A 109 2.82 7.76 6.75
CA PHE A 109 1.78 7.13 5.94
C PHE A 109 2.38 6.27 4.84
N LEU A 110 3.34 6.81 4.08
CA LEU A 110 3.91 6.08 2.95
C LEU A 110 4.62 4.82 3.43
N ASP A 111 5.43 4.89 4.49
CA ASP A 111 6.08 3.72 5.11
C ASP A 111 5.07 2.62 5.43
N ARG A 112 3.92 2.96 6.01
CA ARG A 112 2.90 1.97 6.37
C ARG A 112 2.02 1.54 5.21
N ASP A 113 1.94 2.33 4.15
CA ASP A 113 1.19 2.03 2.93
C ASP A 113 1.92 1.02 2.00
N MET A 114 2.99 0.40 2.48
CA MET A 114 3.72 -0.65 1.77
C MET A 114 2.93 -1.96 1.70
N THR A 115 2.95 -2.54 0.50
CA THR A 115 2.33 -3.83 0.18
C THR A 115 3.28 -4.70 -0.62
N VAL A 116 3.09 -6.01 -0.53
CA VAL A 116 3.79 -7.00 -1.33
C VAL A 116 2.76 -7.80 -2.10
N ILE A 117 3.02 -8.08 -3.37
CA ILE A 117 2.20 -9.01 -4.14
C ILE A 117 2.53 -10.42 -3.65
N MET A 118 1.53 -11.09 -3.10
CA MET A 118 1.64 -12.42 -2.54
C MET A 118 0.42 -13.26 -2.92
N THR A 119 0.52 -14.57 -2.74
CA THR A 119 -0.63 -15.46 -2.91
C THR A 119 -1.70 -15.19 -1.86
N ASN A 120 -2.93 -15.61 -2.18
CA ASN A 120 -4.01 -15.49 -1.23
C ASN A 120 -3.76 -16.26 0.07
N GLU A 121 -3.06 -17.39 -0.05
CA GLU A 121 -2.69 -18.27 1.04
C GLU A 121 -1.67 -17.60 1.97
N GLU A 122 -0.57 -17.06 1.43
CA GLU A 122 0.46 -16.37 2.21
C GLU A 122 -0.09 -15.20 3.03
N ASN A 123 -1.07 -14.47 2.50
CA ASN A 123 -1.64 -13.34 3.24
C ASN A 123 -2.60 -13.80 4.36
N LYS A 124 -3.33 -14.90 4.14
CA LYS A 124 -4.29 -15.46 5.11
C LYS A 124 -3.56 -16.18 6.25
N HIS A 125 -2.54 -16.93 5.90
CA HIS A 125 -1.78 -17.76 6.82
C HIS A 125 -0.37 -17.21 6.95
N ARG A 126 -0.16 -16.43 8.01
CA ARG A 126 1.15 -15.92 8.42
C ARG A 126 1.58 -16.69 9.66
N PRO A 127 2.49 -17.67 9.54
CA PRO A 127 3.05 -18.36 10.70
C PRO A 127 3.62 -17.32 11.67
N ASP A 128 3.19 -17.38 12.93
CA ASP A 128 3.62 -16.48 14.01
C ASP A 128 3.41 -14.97 13.73
N GLY A 129 2.51 -14.65 12.78
CA GLY A 129 2.29 -13.27 12.33
C GLY A 129 3.44 -12.69 11.50
N ALA A 130 4.46 -13.49 11.16
CA ALA A 130 5.59 -13.05 10.36
C ALA A 130 5.15 -12.69 8.93
N PHE A 131 5.68 -11.59 8.42
CA PHE A 131 5.44 -11.18 7.04
C PHE A 131 6.38 -11.98 6.11
N PRO A 132 5.89 -12.53 4.98
CA PRO A 132 6.70 -13.38 4.12
C PRO A 132 7.87 -12.62 3.49
N ASP A 133 8.96 -13.34 3.24
CA ASP A 133 10.09 -12.82 2.46
C ASP A 133 9.67 -12.49 1.03
N TYR A 134 10.28 -11.45 0.47
CA TYR A 134 9.93 -10.97 -0.86
C TYR A 134 11.13 -10.42 -1.62
N LEU A 135 11.03 -10.47 -2.94
CA LEU A 135 11.95 -9.80 -3.84
C LEU A 135 11.57 -8.33 -3.91
N SER A 136 12.54 -7.46 -3.62
CA SER A 136 12.32 -6.01 -3.58
C SER A 136 12.04 -5.45 -4.97
N ILE A 137 11.08 -4.52 -5.03
CA ILE A 137 10.71 -3.76 -6.21
C ILE A 137 10.92 -2.30 -5.87
N ASP A 138 11.72 -1.59 -6.68
CA ASP A 138 11.91 -0.16 -6.51
C ASP A 138 10.57 0.58 -6.73
N PRO A 139 10.00 1.24 -5.69
CA PRO A 139 8.73 1.95 -5.80
C PRO A 139 8.78 3.11 -6.81
N MET A 140 9.97 3.61 -7.13
CA MET A 140 10.16 4.71 -8.10
C MET A 140 9.87 4.28 -9.53
N LEU A 141 9.84 2.97 -9.82
CA LEU A 141 9.46 2.43 -11.14
C LEU A 141 7.98 2.64 -11.46
N GLY A 142 7.13 2.96 -10.46
CA GLY A 142 5.71 3.22 -10.66
C GLY A 142 4.93 2.00 -11.18
N LEU A 143 5.40 0.81 -10.85
CA LEU A 143 4.79 -0.46 -11.22
C LEU A 143 3.60 -0.78 -10.32
N PHE A 144 2.66 -1.54 -10.87
CA PHE A 144 1.46 -2.02 -10.17
C PHE A 144 0.64 -0.88 -9.55
N PRO A 145 0.34 0.21 -10.30
CA PRO A 145 -0.42 1.32 -9.74
C PRO A 145 -1.80 0.83 -9.32
N SER A 146 -2.37 1.51 -8.33
CA SER A 146 -3.71 1.16 -7.86
C SER A 146 -4.73 1.23 -9.00
N GLY A 147 -5.65 0.26 -9.02
CA GLY A 147 -6.84 0.31 -9.86
C GLY A 147 -7.86 1.25 -9.22
N THR A 148 -8.86 0.68 -8.55
CA THR A 148 -9.91 1.44 -7.85
C THR A 148 -9.62 1.58 -6.35
N LEU A 149 -9.11 0.52 -5.71
CA LEU A 149 -8.82 0.47 -4.28
C LEU A 149 -7.74 -0.58 -3.98
N VAL A 150 -8.13 -1.79 -3.55
CA VAL A 150 -7.18 -2.85 -3.14
C VAL A 150 -6.50 -3.54 -4.34
N GLY A 151 -7.15 -3.56 -5.50
CA GLY A 151 -6.60 -4.13 -6.73
C GLY A 151 -5.61 -3.20 -7.43
N TRP A 152 -4.74 -3.76 -8.27
CA TRP A 152 -3.75 -3.03 -9.06
C TRP A 152 -4.01 -3.19 -10.56
N GLN A 153 -3.41 -2.30 -11.35
CA GLN A 153 -3.33 -2.41 -12.80
C GLN A 153 -2.15 -3.27 -13.20
N HIS A 154 -2.39 -4.22 -14.10
CA HIS A 154 -1.38 -5.17 -14.58
C HIS A 154 -1.16 -4.97 -16.07
N ARG A 155 -0.19 -4.13 -16.43
CA ARG A 155 0.04 -3.67 -17.80
C ARG A 155 1.24 -4.42 -18.40
N LYS A 156 1.56 -4.09 -19.65
CA LYS A 156 2.72 -4.69 -20.36
C LYS A 156 4.04 -4.47 -19.63
N GLN A 157 4.20 -3.33 -18.94
CA GLN A 157 5.42 -3.02 -18.19
C GLN A 157 5.58 -3.92 -16.96
N GLU A 158 4.50 -4.16 -16.21
CA GLU A 158 4.50 -5.10 -15.09
C GLU A 158 4.83 -6.53 -15.56
N ILE A 159 4.23 -6.97 -16.68
CA ILE A 159 4.51 -8.28 -17.28
C ILE A 159 6.00 -8.41 -17.64
N LYS A 160 6.56 -7.39 -18.30
CA LYS A 160 7.98 -7.37 -18.69
C LYS A 160 8.88 -7.45 -17.46
N PHE A 161 8.61 -6.61 -16.46
CA PHE A 161 9.37 -6.57 -15.21
C PHE A 161 9.38 -7.91 -14.49
N LEU A 162 8.21 -8.55 -14.32
CA LEU A 162 8.12 -9.83 -13.63
C LEU A 162 8.87 -10.94 -14.38
N ARG A 163 8.86 -10.92 -15.71
CA ARG A 163 9.61 -11.88 -16.53
C ARG A 163 11.11 -11.73 -16.35
N GLU A 164 11.61 -10.51 -16.38
CA GLU A 164 13.03 -10.19 -16.14
C GLU A 164 13.44 -10.56 -14.70
N LEU A 165 12.60 -10.24 -13.72
CA LEU A 165 12.82 -10.59 -12.32
C LEU A 165 12.87 -12.10 -12.12
N HIS A 166 11.94 -12.87 -12.69
CA HIS A 166 11.95 -14.33 -12.58
C HIS A 166 13.20 -14.94 -13.24
N ALA A 167 13.57 -14.49 -14.45
CA ALA A 167 14.75 -14.98 -15.15
C ALA A 167 16.06 -14.71 -14.38
N ALA A 168 16.16 -13.59 -13.66
CA ALA A 168 17.32 -13.28 -12.83
C ALA A 168 17.45 -14.15 -11.56
N GLN A 169 16.40 -14.89 -11.21
CA GLN A 169 16.34 -15.69 -9.99
C GLN A 169 16.48 -17.20 -10.25
N SER A 170 16.31 -17.63 -11.49
CA SER A 170 16.62 -19.00 -11.89
C SER A 170 18.14 -19.15 -11.97
N PRO A 171 18.76 -20.10 -11.24
CA PRO A 171 20.17 -20.40 -11.45
C PRO A 171 20.39 -20.80 -12.91
N ARG A 172 21.43 -20.24 -13.52
CA ARG A 172 21.93 -20.72 -14.82
C ARG A 172 22.46 -22.14 -14.68
#